data_AF-A0A7J7S2T9-F1
#
_entry.id   AF-A0A7J7S2T9-F1
#
_cell.length_a   1.000
_cell.length_b   1.000
_cell.length_c   1.000
_cell.angle_alpha   90.00
_cell.angle_beta   90.00
_cell.angle_gamma   90.00
#
_symmetry.space_group_name_H-M   'P 1'
#
loop_
_entity.id
_entity.type
_entity.pdbx_description
1 polymer ?
#
loop_
_entity_poly.entity_id
_entity_poly.type
_entity_poly.pdbx_seq_one_letter_code
_entity_poly.pdbx_strand_id
1 'polypeptide(L)'
;MEMEAPPLREEEEEEEEEEDEAGPEGALRKSPFQLTAEDVYDISYVVGRELMALGSDPRVTQLQFKIVRVLEMLETLVSEGSLAAEELRMERDSLRKEVEGLRREGAAASPEGSQAPGKMVVDLTDPNRPRFTLQELRDVLQERNKLKAQLLLAQEELQCYKSGLIPAREGPEGRRGKDSMVARASNASRDKEEKTIIRKLFSFRSGKQT
;
A
#
# COMPACT_ATOMS: atom_id res chain seq x y z
N MET A 1 56.49 58.11 8.34
CA MET A 1 55.02 58.00 8.34
C MET A 1 54.71 56.66 7.75
N GLU A 2 54.57 55.65 8.61
CA GLU A 2 54.13 54.31 8.24
C GLU A 2 52.63 54.36 7.96
N MET A 3 52.21 53.78 6.84
CA MET A 3 50.79 53.61 6.53
C MET A 3 50.33 52.29 7.16
N GLU A 4 49.59 52.39 8.26
CA GLU A 4 48.93 51.27 8.91
C GLU A 4 47.70 50.88 8.07
N ALA A 5 47.73 49.66 7.52
CA ALA A 5 46.59 49.07 6.80
C ALA A 5 45.50 48.64 7.82
N PRO A 6 44.21 48.84 7.53
CA PRO A 6 43.14 48.41 8.43
C PRO A 6 43.02 46.89 8.44
N PRO A 7 42.61 46.27 9.56
CA PRO A 7 42.49 44.82 9.65
C PRO A 7 41.30 44.35 8.82
N LEU A 8 41.49 43.21 8.15
CA LEU A 8 40.46 42.47 7.44
C LEU A 8 39.34 42.14 8.43
N ARG A 9 38.11 42.58 8.11
CA ARG A 9 36.90 42.05 8.75
C ARG A 9 36.94 40.54 8.58
N GLU A 10 37.01 39.84 9.70
CA GLU A 10 36.62 38.44 9.77
C GLU A 10 35.17 38.41 9.27
N GLU A 11 34.98 37.80 8.09
CA GLU A 11 33.65 37.37 7.67
C GLU A 11 33.26 36.33 8.71
N GLU A 12 32.46 36.76 9.69
CA GLU A 12 31.63 35.84 10.46
C GLU A 12 30.78 35.15 9.39
N GLU A 13 31.22 33.95 9.00
CA GLU A 13 30.36 32.97 8.36
C GLU A 13 29.19 32.81 9.33
N GLU A 14 28.09 33.53 9.05
CA GLU A 14 26.78 33.17 9.56
C GLU A 14 26.56 31.75 9.05
N GLU A 15 27.00 30.76 9.85
CA GLU A 15 26.39 29.45 9.84
C GLU A 15 24.90 29.75 10.08
N GLU A 16 24.13 29.78 8.99
CA GLU A 16 22.69 29.65 9.03
C GLU A 16 22.44 28.34 9.79
N GLU A 17 22.33 28.44 11.12
CA GLU A 17 21.79 27.38 11.94
C GLU A 17 20.45 27.05 11.29
N GLU A 18 20.32 25.86 10.71
CA GLU A 18 19.02 25.24 10.43
C GLU A 18 18.34 24.96 11.78
N GLU A 19 18.05 26.01 12.55
CA GLU A 19 17.04 26.01 13.60
C GLU A 19 15.70 25.81 12.89
N ASP A 20 15.14 24.61 13.04
CA ASP A 20 13.70 24.33 13.21
C ASP A 20 13.14 23.09 12.47
N GLU A 21 13.87 21.98 12.46
CA GLU A 21 13.22 20.64 12.32
C GLU A 21 13.43 19.69 13.51
N ALA A 22 14.20 20.11 14.53
CA ALA A 22 14.45 19.30 15.74
C ALA A 22 13.46 19.56 16.89
N GLY A 23 12.53 20.52 16.73
CA GLY A 23 11.51 20.81 17.74
C GLY A 23 10.40 19.75 17.77
N PRO A 24 9.65 19.64 18.88
CA PRO A 24 8.51 18.71 19.01
C PRO A 24 7.38 18.97 18.00
N GLU A 25 7.44 20.09 17.27
CA GLU A 25 6.55 20.42 16.16
C GLU A 25 6.87 19.65 14.86
N GLY A 26 8.10 19.14 14.72
CA GLY A 26 8.52 18.34 13.56
C GLY A 26 7.71 17.05 13.41
N ALA A 27 7.24 16.47 14.53
CA ALA A 27 6.41 15.27 14.55
C ALA A 27 5.10 15.44 13.76
N LEU A 28 4.52 16.65 13.71
CA LEU A 28 3.29 16.95 12.96
C LEU A 28 3.48 16.95 11.44
N ARG A 29 4.72 17.09 10.95
CA ARG A 29 5.04 17.09 9.52
C ARG A 29 5.28 15.68 8.96
N LYS A 30 5.49 14.70 9.83
CA LYS A 30 5.78 13.31 9.44
C LYS A 30 4.59 12.65 8.76
N SER A 31 4.87 11.68 7.89
CA SER A 31 3.85 10.82 7.31
C SER A 31 3.18 9.98 8.40
N PRO A 32 1.85 9.81 8.42
CA PRO A 32 1.16 9.01 9.43
C PRO A 32 1.66 7.56 9.54
N PHE A 33 2.18 7.00 8.44
CA PHE A 33 2.72 5.64 8.39
C PHE A 33 4.17 5.53 8.88
N GLN A 34 4.80 6.65 9.20
CA GLN A 34 6.18 6.74 9.70
C GLN A 34 6.24 7.26 11.14
N LEU A 35 5.09 7.56 11.74
CA LEU A 35 5.01 8.00 13.13
C LEU A 35 5.50 6.89 14.07
N THR A 36 6.25 7.29 15.09
CA THR A 36 6.65 6.45 16.22
C THR A 36 5.86 6.84 17.49
N ALA A 37 5.97 6.04 18.55
CA ALA A 37 5.35 6.40 19.84
C ALA A 37 5.94 7.72 20.41
N GLU A 38 7.22 7.96 20.17
CA GLU A 38 7.91 9.21 20.53
C GLU A 38 7.27 10.42 19.84
N ASP A 39 7.00 10.30 18.53
CA ASP A 39 6.32 11.35 17.78
C ASP A 39 4.94 11.69 18.35
N VAL A 40 4.20 10.67 18.82
CA VAL A 40 2.89 10.88 19.46
C VAL A 40 3.04 11.61 20.80
N TYR A 41 4.11 11.37 21.55
CA TYR A 41 4.41 12.10 22.78
C TYR A 41 4.77 13.56 22.52
N ASP A 42 5.59 13.82 21.49
CA ASP A 42 5.93 15.19 21.07
C ASP A 42 4.68 15.97 20.64
N ILE A 43 3.83 15.35 19.82
CA ILE A 43 2.53 15.92 19.43
C ILE A 43 1.68 16.19 20.67
N SER A 44 1.61 15.25 21.62
CA SER A 44 0.84 15.38 22.85
C SER A 44 1.34 16.55 23.71
N TYR A 45 2.65 16.77 23.76
CA TYR A 45 3.26 17.88 24.47
C TYR A 45 2.91 19.24 23.85
N VAL A 46 3.05 19.38 22.52
CA VAL A 46 2.71 20.62 21.80
C VAL A 46 1.23 20.95 21.98
N VAL A 47 0.35 19.98 21.72
CA VAL A 47 -1.10 20.13 21.88
C VAL A 47 -1.48 20.43 23.32
N GLY A 48 -0.81 19.79 24.30
CA GLY A 48 -1.02 20.03 25.72
C GLY A 48 -0.69 21.47 26.13
N ARG A 49 0.43 22.03 25.64
CA ARG A 49 0.80 23.43 25.90
C ARG A 49 -0.23 24.40 25.33
N GLU A 50 -0.67 24.19 24.09
CA GLU A 50 -1.68 25.04 23.45
C GLU A 50 -3.03 24.99 24.20
N LEU A 51 -3.47 23.78 24.60
CA LEU A 51 -4.70 23.60 25.36
C LEU A 51 -4.63 24.28 26.74
N MET A 52 -3.46 24.26 27.39
CA MET A 52 -3.27 24.99 28.66
C MET A 52 -3.30 26.51 28.45
N ALA A 53 -2.74 27.02 27.35
CA ALA A 53 -2.74 28.45 27.03
C ALA A 53 -4.16 28.99 26.77
N LEU A 54 -5.11 28.15 26.34
CA LEU A 54 -6.52 28.51 26.15
C LEU A 54 -7.29 28.73 27.47
N GLY A 55 -6.67 28.43 28.62
CA GLY A 55 -7.23 28.67 29.94
C GLY A 55 -8.21 27.58 30.42
N SER A 56 -8.81 27.80 31.59
CA SER A 56 -9.56 26.78 32.35
C SER A 56 -11.06 26.75 32.06
N ASP A 57 -11.50 27.09 30.84
CA ASP A 57 -12.92 26.95 30.46
C ASP A 57 -13.33 25.47 30.52
N PRO A 58 -14.41 25.10 31.24
CA PRO A 58 -14.88 23.71 31.33
C PRO A 58 -15.06 23.02 29.97
N ARG A 59 -15.40 23.78 28.92
CA ARG A 59 -15.52 23.28 27.54
C ARG A 59 -14.16 22.90 26.95
N VAL A 60 -13.12 23.68 27.24
CA VAL A 60 -11.73 23.40 26.85
C VAL A 60 -11.23 22.17 27.60
N THR A 61 -11.49 22.06 28.91
CA THR A 61 -11.14 20.86 29.67
C THR A 61 -11.85 19.62 29.14
N GLN A 62 -13.14 19.71 28.78
CA GLN A 62 -13.85 18.59 28.17
C GLN A 62 -13.27 18.21 26.80
N LEU A 63 -12.86 19.19 25.99
CA LEU A 63 -12.17 18.96 24.73
C LEU A 63 -10.79 18.33 24.93
N GLN A 64 -10.03 18.79 25.93
CA GLN A 64 -8.73 18.24 26.31
C GLN A 64 -8.83 16.74 26.59
N PHE A 65 -9.81 16.29 27.38
CA PHE A 65 -10.00 14.85 27.63
C PHE A 65 -10.33 14.06 26.35
N LYS A 66 -11.10 14.64 25.42
CA LYS A 66 -11.37 13.99 24.12
C LYS A 66 -10.11 13.90 23.27
N ILE A 67 -9.27 14.93 23.28
CA ILE A 67 -8.00 14.96 22.56
C ILE A 67 -7.02 13.94 23.16
N VAL A 68 -6.89 13.89 24.49
CA VAL A 68 -6.09 12.86 25.19
C VAL A 68 -6.55 11.48 24.75
N ARG A 69 -7.87 11.23 24.72
CA ARG A 69 -8.39 9.95 24.26
C ARG A 69 -8.02 9.61 22.81
N VAL A 70 -8.03 10.60 21.91
CA VAL A 70 -7.60 10.41 20.51
C VAL A 70 -6.10 10.12 20.43
N LEU A 71 -5.28 10.80 21.23
CA LEU A 71 -3.82 10.58 21.29
C LEU A 71 -3.48 9.20 21.86
N GLU A 72 -4.18 8.73 22.90
CA GLU A 72 -4.06 7.35 23.41
C GLU A 72 -4.38 6.30 22.34
N MET A 73 -5.46 6.53 21.57
CA MET A 73 -5.83 5.65 20.46
C MET A 73 -4.77 5.65 19.37
N LEU A 74 -4.20 6.82 19.06
CA LEU A 74 -3.13 6.95 18.08
C LEU A 74 -1.85 6.23 18.54
N GLU A 75 -1.44 6.41 19.79
CA GLU A 75 -0.29 5.73 20.38
C GLU A 75 -0.43 4.20 20.31
N THR A 76 -1.63 3.69 20.63
CA THR A 76 -1.92 2.26 20.57
C THR A 76 -1.75 1.74 19.13
N LEU A 77 -2.34 2.42 18.15
CA LEU A 77 -2.25 2.03 16.74
C LEU A 77 -0.82 2.09 16.19
N VAL A 78 -0.06 3.12 16.56
CA VAL A 78 1.34 3.28 16.15
C VAL A 78 2.22 2.20 16.77
N SER A 79 2.03 1.91 18.06
CA SER A 79 2.81 0.91 18.79
C SER A 79 2.52 -0.51 18.28
N GLU A 80 1.25 -0.89 18.16
CA GLU A 80 0.85 -2.20 17.63
C GLU A 80 1.29 -2.37 16.16
N GLY A 81 1.14 -1.32 15.35
CA GLY A 81 1.59 -1.33 13.95
C GLY A 81 3.10 -1.52 13.81
N SER A 82 3.89 -0.84 14.65
CA SER A 82 5.35 -1.00 14.67
C SER A 82 5.76 -2.42 15.08
N LEU A 83 5.14 -2.97 16.13
CA LEU A 83 5.43 -4.34 16.59
C LEU A 83 5.08 -5.39 15.54
N ALA A 84 3.90 -5.29 14.93
CA ALA A 84 3.46 -6.21 13.88
C ALA A 84 4.36 -6.12 12.64
N ALA A 85 4.76 -4.91 12.24
CA ALA A 85 5.68 -4.71 11.13
C ALA A 85 7.06 -5.32 11.42
N GLU A 86 7.54 -5.21 12.64
CA GLU A 86 8.82 -5.79 13.04
C GLU A 86 8.78 -7.31 13.09
N GLU A 87 7.71 -7.91 13.63
CA GLU A 87 7.51 -9.36 13.63
C GLU A 87 7.52 -9.93 12.20
N LEU A 88 6.78 -9.31 11.28
CA LEU A 88 6.77 -9.71 9.87
C LEU A 88 8.14 -9.54 9.20
N ARG A 89 8.92 -8.51 9.58
CA ARG A 89 10.29 -8.33 9.07
C ARG A 89 11.19 -9.47 9.53
N MET A 90 11.12 -9.83 10.81
CA MET A 90 11.91 -10.92 11.40
C MET A 90 11.55 -12.27 10.79
N GLU A 91 10.26 -12.56 10.59
CA GLU A 91 9.79 -13.78 9.90
C GLU A 91 10.30 -13.81 8.46
N ARG A 92 10.16 -12.70 7.72
CA ARG A 92 10.66 -12.56 6.35
C ARG A 92 12.17 -12.80 6.27
N ASP A 93 12.95 -12.28 7.22
CA ASP A 93 14.39 -12.47 7.23
C ASP A 93 14.80 -13.89 7.63
N SER A 94 14.06 -14.54 8.52
CA SER A 94 14.21 -15.96 8.83
C SER A 94 13.96 -16.85 7.60
N LEU A 95 12.82 -16.65 6.94
CA LEU A 95 12.46 -17.39 5.72
C LEU A 95 13.47 -17.14 4.59
N ARG A 96 13.98 -15.92 4.44
CA ARG A 96 15.03 -15.64 3.46
C ARG A 96 16.31 -16.42 3.73
N LYS A 97 16.73 -16.53 5.00
CA LYS A 97 17.89 -17.34 5.39
C LYS A 97 17.65 -18.82 5.14
N GLU A 98 16.46 -19.34 5.46
CA GLU A 98 16.10 -20.74 5.20
C GLU A 98 16.12 -21.06 3.68
N VAL A 99 15.51 -20.19 2.86
CA VAL A 99 15.52 -20.32 1.39
C VAL A 99 16.95 -20.26 0.84
N GLU A 100 17.81 -19.39 1.37
CA GLU A 100 19.22 -19.34 0.98
C GLU A 100 19.97 -20.62 1.38
N GLY A 101 19.73 -21.13 2.60
CA GLY A 101 20.27 -22.40 3.08
C GLY A 101 19.89 -23.57 2.17
N LEU A 102 18.61 -23.73 1.87
CA LEU A 102 18.11 -24.78 0.97
C LEU A 102 18.66 -24.65 -0.45
N ARG A 103 18.85 -23.42 -0.96
CA ARG A 103 19.51 -23.20 -2.26
C ARG A 103 20.97 -23.60 -2.23
N ARG A 104 21.69 -23.32 -1.14
CA ARG A 104 23.10 -23.73 -0.97
C ARG A 104 23.21 -25.24 -0.80
N GLU A 105 22.33 -25.88 -0.05
CA GLU A 105 22.30 -27.35 0.09
C GLU A 105 21.94 -28.03 -1.23
N GLY A 106 20.97 -27.50 -1.98
CA GLY A 106 20.66 -27.98 -3.34
C GLY A 106 21.81 -27.79 -4.33
N ALA A 107 22.64 -26.77 -4.14
CA ALA A 107 23.85 -26.55 -4.93
C ALA A 107 25.03 -27.42 -4.44
N ALA A 108 25.17 -27.66 -3.14
CA ALA A 108 26.26 -28.43 -2.52
C ALA A 108 26.04 -29.94 -2.57
N ALA A 109 24.80 -30.41 -2.70
CA ALA A 109 24.47 -31.77 -3.13
C ALA A 109 24.85 -32.03 -4.61
N SER A 110 25.44 -31.03 -5.29
CA SER A 110 26.04 -31.15 -6.61
C SER A 110 27.46 -30.55 -6.64
N PRO A 111 28.50 -31.27 -6.18
CA PRO A 111 29.87 -30.93 -6.51
C PRO A 111 30.45 -31.94 -7.52
N GLU A 112 30.74 -31.39 -8.70
CA GLU A 112 31.72 -31.81 -9.71
C GLU A 112 31.33 -32.83 -10.80
N GLY A 113 31.14 -32.26 -11.99
CA GLY A 113 31.20 -32.87 -13.30
C GLY A 113 31.27 -31.79 -14.38
N SER A 114 32.46 -31.19 -14.52
CA SER A 114 33.04 -30.53 -15.69
C SER A 114 32.13 -30.25 -16.90
N GLN A 115 32.08 -28.98 -17.31
CA GLN A 115 31.50 -28.49 -18.57
C GLN A 115 29.99 -28.73 -18.63
N ALA A 116 29.17 -27.71 -18.87
CA ALA A 116 27.80 -28.00 -19.30
C ALA A 116 27.84 -28.90 -20.55
N PRO A 117 27.42 -30.19 -20.53
CA PRO A 117 27.18 -30.96 -21.74
C PRO A 117 25.65 -30.95 -21.93
N GLY A 118 25.11 -29.74 -21.95
CA GLY A 118 23.67 -29.44 -21.96
C GLY A 118 23.26 -28.57 -23.14
N LYS A 119 24.19 -28.26 -24.06
CA LYS A 119 23.85 -28.45 -25.47
C LYS A 119 23.62 -29.95 -25.66
N MET A 120 22.54 -30.46 -25.06
CA MET A 120 21.84 -31.58 -25.64
C MET A 120 21.68 -31.10 -27.08
N VAL A 121 22.25 -31.83 -28.03
CA VAL A 121 21.63 -31.82 -29.34
C VAL A 121 20.22 -32.29 -29.02
N VAL A 122 19.34 -31.32 -28.78
CA VAL A 122 17.97 -31.56 -28.36
C VAL A 122 17.40 -32.24 -29.58
N ASP A 123 17.27 -33.56 -29.51
CA ASP A 123 16.44 -34.24 -30.48
C ASP A 123 15.03 -33.73 -30.20
N LEU A 124 14.62 -32.71 -30.95
CA LEU A 124 13.27 -32.13 -30.90
C LEU A 124 12.21 -33.20 -31.23
N THR A 125 12.65 -34.35 -31.74
CA THR A 125 11.85 -35.49 -32.19
C THR A 125 11.63 -36.56 -31.12
N ASP A 126 12.29 -36.51 -29.94
CA ASP A 126 12.07 -37.50 -28.86
C ASP A 126 10.68 -37.34 -28.22
N PRO A 127 9.76 -38.34 -28.36
CA PRO A 127 8.41 -38.28 -27.80
C PRO A 127 8.36 -38.34 -26.27
N ASN A 128 9.36 -38.95 -25.62
CA ASN A 128 9.39 -39.15 -24.17
C ASN A 128 10.16 -38.05 -23.42
N ARG A 129 10.69 -37.07 -24.15
CA ARG A 129 11.37 -35.92 -23.56
C ARG A 129 10.41 -35.16 -22.63
N PRO A 130 10.78 -34.87 -21.37
CA PRO A 130 9.98 -34.02 -20.50
C PRO A 130 9.85 -32.63 -21.14
N ARG A 131 8.65 -32.31 -21.61
CA ARG A 131 8.33 -31.04 -22.31
C ARG A 131 7.84 -29.94 -21.37
N PHE A 132 7.45 -30.32 -20.15
CA PHE A 132 6.78 -29.43 -19.20
C PHE A 132 7.47 -29.47 -17.85
N THR A 133 7.46 -28.32 -17.19
CA THR A 133 7.83 -28.13 -15.79
C THR A 133 6.70 -28.60 -14.88
N LEU A 134 7.03 -28.92 -13.61
CA LEU A 134 6.02 -29.28 -12.61
C LEU A 134 5.02 -28.14 -12.35
N GLN A 135 5.44 -26.89 -12.54
CA GLN A 135 4.57 -25.72 -12.38
C GLN A 135 3.53 -25.67 -13.49
N GLU A 136 3.92 -25.84 -14.76
CA GLU A 136 2.98 -25.90 -15.89
C GLU A 136 1.97 -27.04 -15.73
N LEU A 137 2.41 -28.22 -15.26
CA LEU A 137 1.51 -29.33 -14.99
C LEU A 137 0.49 -28.98 -13.89
N ARG A 138 0.94 -28.32 -12.81
CA ARG A 138 0.05 -27.85 -11.73
C ARG A 138 -0.97 -26.85 -12.27
N ASP A 139 -0.53 -25.88 -13.06
CA ASP A 139 -1.39 -24.84 -13.62
C ASP A 139 -2.46 -25.45 -14.54
N VAL A 140 -2.07 -26.36 -15.44
CA VAL A 140 -3.00 -27.08 -16.33
C VAL A 140 -4.00 -27.94 -15.54
N LEU A 141 -3.55 -28.61 -14.47
CA LEU A 141 -4.45 -29.41 -13.62
C LEU A 141 -5.46 -28.53 -12.88
N GLN A 142 -5.03 -27.38 -12.38
CA GLN A 142 -5.91 -26.41 -11.72
C GLN A 142 -6.93 -25.83 -12.70
N GLU A 143 -6.49 -25.44 -13.90
CA GLU A 143 -7.37 -24.95 -14.97
C GLU A 143 -8.39 -26.00 -15.38
N ARG A 144 -7.96 -27.26 -15.58
CA ARG A 144 -8.86 -28.39 -15.88
C ARG A 144 -9.90 -28.59 -14.79
N ASN A 145 -9.51 -28.49 -13.52
CA ASN A 145 -10.46 -28.62 -12.41
C ASN A 145 -11.49 -27.47 -12.40
N LYS A 146 -11.05 -26.24 -12.67
CA LYS A 146 -11.92 -25.06 -12.78
C LYS A 146 -12.91 -25.20 -13.93
N LEU A 147 -12.45 -25.59 -15.12
CA LEU A 147 -13.31 -25.81 -16.28
C LEU A 147 -14.30 -26.97 -16.05
N LYS A 148 -13.88 -28.03 -15.35
CA LYS A 148 -14.77 -29.14 -14.98
C LYS A 148 -15.90 -28.68 -14.05
N ALA A 149 -15.60 -27.82 -13.07
CA ALA A 149 -16.63 -27.25 -12.19
C ALA A 149 -17.61 -26.36 -12.97
N GLN A 150 -17.11 -25.50 -13.86
CA GLN A 150 -17.96 -24.65 -14.72
C GLN A 150 -18.85 -25.48 -15.66
N LEU A 151 -18.29 -26.56 -16.24
CA LEU A 151 -19.05 -27.47 -17.09
C LEU A 151 -20.18 -28.16 -16.31
N LEU A 152 -19.90 -28.60 -15.08
CA LEU A 152 -20.91 -29.22 -14.22
C LEU A 152 -22.07 -28.25 -13.96
N LEU A 153 -21.77 -27.01 -13.56
CA LEU A 153 -22.78 -25.98 -13.33
C LEU A 153 -23.60 -25.67 -14.59
N ALA A 154 -22.94 -25.51 -15.74
CA ALA A 154 -23.63 -25.25 -17.01
C ALA A 154 -24.52 -26.44 -17.43
N GLN A 155 -24.09 -27.68 -17.16
CA GLN A 155 -24.90 -28.87 -17.40
C GLN A 155 -26.11 -28.94 -16.47
N GLU A 156 -25.94 -28.60 -15.19
CA GLU A 156 -27.05 -28.48 -14.22
C GLU A 156 -28.07 -27.41 -14.68
N GLU A 157 -27.61 -26.23 -15.09
CA GLU A 157 -28.48 -25.17 -15.63
C GLU A 157 -29.25 -25.65 -16.87
N LEU A 158 -28.56 -26.25 -17.85
CA LEU A 158 -29.18 -26.82 -19.04
C LEU A 158 -30.20 -27.91 -18.69
N GLN A 159 -29.92 -28.73 -17.69
CA GLN A 159 -30.85 -29.74 -17.21
C GLN A 159 -32.09 -29.09 -16.59
N CYS A 160 -31.94 -28.03 -15.79
CA CYS A 160 -33.05 -27.26 -15.23
C CYS A 160 -33.95 -26.63 -16.31
N TYR A 161 -33.38 -26.14 -17.41
CA TYR A 161 -34.17 -25.66 -18.55
C TYR A 161 -34.92 -26.79 -19.27
N LYS A 162 -34.27 -27.96 -19.46
CA LYS A 162 -34.89 -29.12 -20.11
C LYS A 162 -35.99 -29.77 -19.25
N SER A 163 -35.83 -29.77 -17.94
CA SER A 163 -36.81 -30.31 -16.99
C SER A 163 -37.98 -29.37 -16.71
N GLY A 164 -37.96 -28.15 -17.27
CA GLY A 164 -39.01 -27.15 -17.09
C GLY A 164 -39.03 -26.51 -15.69
N LEU A 165 -37.96 -26.67 -14.91
CA LEU A 165 -37.82 -26.07 -13.58
C LEU A 165 -37.46 -24.58 -13.62
N ILE A 166 -37.00 -24.07 -14.77
CA ILE A 166 -36.72 -22.64 -15.01
C ILE A 166 -37.54 -22.18 -16.22
N PRO A 167 -38.46 -21.20 -16.10
CA PRO A 167 -39.18 -20.67 -17.25
C PRO A 167 -38.20 -19.96 -18.19
N ALA A 168 -38.31 -20.25 -19.49
CA ALA A 168 -37.61 -19.50 -20.53
C ALA A 168 -37.93 -18.02 -20.34
N ARG A 169 -36.91 -17.22 -20.02
CA ARG A 169 -37.05 -15.78 -19.78
C ARG A 169 -37.68 -15.14 -21.01
N GLU A 170 -38.96 -14.82 -20.92
CA GLU A 170 -39.66 -13.91 -21.82
C GLU A 170 -38.96 -12.56 -21.74
N GLY A 171 -38.09 -12.27 -22.72
CA GLY A 171 -37.73 -10.91 -23.06
C GLY A 171 -38.87 -10.33 -23.89
N PRO A 172 -39.31 -9.09 -23.63
CA PRO A 172 -40.35 -8.47 -24.44
C PRO A 172 -39.79 -8.22 -25.85
N GLU A 173 -40.58 -8.63 -26.83
CA GLU A 173 -40.37 -8.38 -28.25
C GLU A 173 -40.23 -6.89 -28.55
N GLY A 174 -39.34 -6.55 -29.51
CA GLY A 174 -39.14 -5.16 -29.92
C GLY A 174 -38.30 -5.00 -31.18
N ARG A 175 -38.71 -5.66 -32.27
CA ARG A 175 -38.19 -5.49 -33.63
C ARG A 175 -38.38 -4.05 -34.15
N ARG A 176 -37.31 -3.24 -34.27
CA ARG A 176 -37.17 -2.13 -35.26
C ARG A 176 -35.72 -1.64 -35.23
N GLY A 177 -34.91 -1.85 -36.26
CA GLY A 177 -34.81 -0.92 -37.38
C GLY A 177 -33.37 -0.40 -37.44
N LYS A 178 -32.69 -0.72 -38.53
CA LYS A 178 -31.34 -0.27 -38.91
C LYS A 178 -31.35 1.26 -39.06
N ASP A 179 -30.38 1.96 -38.47
CA ASP A 179 -29.61 3.07 -39.07
C ASP A 179 -28.75 3.83 -38.04
N SER A 180 -27.51 4.10 -38.45
CA SER A 180 -26.75 5.34 -38.21
C SER A 180 -26.87 6.06 -36.86
N MET A 181 -25.77 6.15 -36.09
CA MET A 181 -24.89 7.33 -36.13
C MET A 181 -23.84 7.27 -34.99
N VAL A 182 -22.65 7.73 -35.35
CA VAL A 182 -21.46 7.92 -34.55
C VAL A 182 -21.61 9.07 -33.56
N ALA A 183 -21.15 8.90 -32.32
CA ALA A 183 -20.63 9.96 -31.44
C ALA A 183 -19.80 9.29 -30.33
N ARG A 184 -18.49 9.08 -30.50
CA ARG A 184 -17.39 10.02 -30.19
C ARG A 184 -17.49 10.70 -28.82
N ALA A 185 -16.62 10.21 -27.93
CA ALA A 185 -15.84 10.89 -26.91
C ALA A 185 -16.54 11.76 -25.86
N SER A 186 -16.34 11.40 -24.59
CA SER A 186 -15.43 12.17 -23.73
C SER A 186 -15.23 11.47 -22.39
N ASN A 187 -14.04 10.88 -22.20
CA ASN A 187 -13.50 10.58 -20.89
C ASN A 187 -13.25 11.91 -20.17
N ALA A 188 -14.21 12.34 -19.36
CA ALA A 188 -14.03 13.46 -18.45
C ALA A 188 -13.30 12.98 -17.20
N SER A 189 -11.98 13.11 -17.26
CA SER A 189 -11.09 13.52 -16.18
C SER A 189 -11.36 12.94 -14.79
N ARG A 190 -10.61 11.87 -14.48
CA ARG A 190 -10.01 11.64 -13.16
C ARG A 190 -9.28 12.91 -12.73
N ASP A 191 -9.80 13.64 -11.74
CA ASP A 191 -9.02 14.31 -10.69
C ASP A 191 -9.97 15.12 -9.81
N LYS A 192 -10.54 14.47 -8.80
CA LYS A 192 -11.07 15.13 -7.63
C LYS A 192 -10.55 14.34 -6.44
N GLU A 193 -9.47 14.86 -5.87
CA GLU A 193 -8.92 14.51 -4.57
C GLU A 193 -9.99 13.86 -3.68
N GLU A 194 -9.72 12.64 -3.23
CA GLU A 194 -10.53 11.96 -2.21
C GLU A 194 -10.39 12.72 -0.90
N LYS A 195 -11.11 13.84 -0.77
CA LYS A 195 -11.20 14.60 0.48
C LYS A 195 -11.94 13.72 1.46
N THR A 196 -11.19 13.19 2.43
CA THR A 196 -11.75 12.43 3.56
C THR A 196 -12.93 13.19 4.17
N ILE A 197 -13.92 12.48 4.67
CA ILE A 197 -15.12 13.09 5.28
C ILE A 197 -14.71 14.08 6.38
N ILE A 198 -13.63 13.79 7.10
CA ILE A 198 -12.99 14.67 8.09
C ILE A 198 -12.57 16.00 7.45
N ARG A 199 -11.86 15.98 6.31
CA ARG A 199 -11.44 17.21 5.61
C ARG A 199 -12.64 18.06 5.17
N LYS A 200 -13.76 17.44 4.80
CA LYS A 200 -15.02 18.14 4.50
C LYS A 200 -15.61 18.84 5.73
N LEU A 201 -15.57 18.21 6.90
CA LEU A 201 -16.10 18.79 8.15
C LEU A 201 -15.34 20.06 8.58
N PHE A 202 -14.03 20.12 8.37
CA PHE A 202 -13.21 21.27 8.77
C PHE A 202 -13.11 22.39 7.71
N SER A 203 -13.47 22.12 6.45
CA SER A 203 -13.43 23.13 5.37
C SER A 203 -14.49 24.25 5.53
N PHE A 204 -15.50 24.06 6.39
CA PHE A 204 -16.59 25.02 6.56
C PHE A 204 -16.25 26.27 7.39
N ARG A 205 -15.07 26.35 8.02
CA ARG A 205 -14.74 27.41 8.99
C ARG A 205 -13.78 28.50 8.49
N SER A 206 -13.29 28.42 7.25
CA SER A 206 -12.30 29.37 6.70
C SER A 206 -12.87 30.63 6.06
N GLY A 207 -14.16 30.92 6.19
CA GLY A 207 -14.76 32.09 5.54
C GLY A 207 -15.70 32.82 6.49
N LYS A 208 -15.16 33.82 7.21
CA LYS A 208 -15.85 35.07 7.62
C LYS A 208 -14.89 35.93 8.47
N GLN A 209 -14.17 36.81 7.77
CA GLN A 209 -13.73 38.10 8.33
C GLN A 209 -14.30 39.16 7.39
N THR A 210 -15.37 39.81 7.83
CA THR A 210 -15.85 41.14 7.40
C THR A 210 -16.49 41.78 8.60
#